data_AF-A0A968NNQ1-F1
#
_entry.id   AF-A0A968NNQ1-F1
#
_cell.length_a   1.000
_cell.length_b   1.000
_cell.length_c   1.000
_cell.angle_alpha   90.00
_cell.angle_beta   90.00
_cell.angle_gamma   90.00
#
_symmetry.space_group_name_H-M   'P 1'
#
loop_
_entity.id
_entity.type
_entity.pdbx_description
1 polymer ?
#
loop_
_entity_poly.entity_id
_entity_poly.type
_entity_poly.pdbx_seq_one_letter_code
_entity_poly.pdbx_strand_id
1 'polypeptide(L)'
;MLTLSTNKIRNLNTPQILKGGMYLTWGASLLVLVTTITGIQSQRHAIQTVGKDSAPSIISAQRIKDSLADMDANVANELLVKSGSNEAILKNYEERRLKLANLIIAAAENITYGDAERKPIIELQLNLGKYMERVQKARSFHALGNKGETLAAYREAANIMDRQLIPAADDLNKANIESLDRTYSQQQLSGTASFLSILVSGLLLTSGLVSLQIFLSIRMRRTLNIPLLAATLIAVSFLLYTISALISSTGNLRIAKEDAFTSIYALRQSRAIAYSANGDESRYLLDETGADNHEKSFFDKTAQLVKLSSGQSLSAVVAKFQKGESVPGFTGLLGNAI
;
A
#
# COMPACT_ATOMS: atom_id res chain seq x y z
N MET A 1 7.00 -46.78 2.07
CA MET A 1 7.87 -47.78 2.72
C MET A 1 9.24 -47.75 2.03
N LEU A 2 10.20 -47.01 2.59
CA LEU A 2 11.59 -46.97 2.12
C LEU A 2 12.47 -47.53 3.24
N THR A 3 12.67 -48.84 3.22
CA THR A 3 13.58 -49.53 4.14
C THR A 3 15.02 -49.29 3.67
N LEU A 4 15.62 -48.19 4.13
CA LEU A 4 17.04 -47.96 3.98
C LEU A 4 17.80 -49.10 4.68
N SER A 5 18.51 -49.87 3.86
CA SER A 5 19.29 -51.05 4.24
C SER A 5 20.29 -50.73 5.36
N THR A 6 19.93 -51.13 6.57
CA THR A 6 20.71 -51.03 7.82
C THR A 6 21.98 -51.86 7.81
N ASN A 7 22.17 -52.75 6.83
CA ASN A 7 23.32 -53.65 6.75
C ASN A 7 24.61 -53.00 6.23
N LYS A 8 24.54 -51.87 5.50
CA LYS A 8 25.74 -51.23 4.93
C LYS A 8 26.54 -50.39 5.95
N ILE A 9 25.91 -50.00 7.06
CA ILE A 9 26.52 -49.18 8.12
C ILE A 9 27.45 -50.02 9.03
N ARG A 10 27.29 -51.34 9.03
CA ARG A 10 27.94 -52.25 9.99
C ARG A 10 29.41 -52.58 9.66
N ASN A 11 29.89 -52.28 8.45
CA ASN A 11 31.25 -52.60 7.97
C ASN A 11 32.16 -51.37 7.78
N LEU A 12 31.83 -50.21 8.37
CA LEU A 12 32.66 -49.02 8.25
C LEU A 12 33.74 -49.01 9.34
N ASN A 13 35.00 -48.84 8.93
CA ASN A 13 36.11 -48.69 9.87
C ASN A 13 35.94 -47.40 10.69
N THR A 14 36.30 -47.42 11.98
CA THR A 14 36.21 -46.29 12.93
C THR A 14 36.63 -44.92 12.34
N PRO A 15 37.75 -44.80 11.58
CA PRO A 15 38.12 -43.53 10.93
C PRO A 15 37.18 -43.10 9.78
N GLN A 16 36.52 -44.02 9.08
CA GLN A 16 35.54 -43.70 8.03
C GLN A 16 34.23 -43.14 8.62
N ILE A 17 33.81 -43.65 9.78
CA ILE A 17 32.62 -43.13 10.50
C ILE A 17 32.87 -41.70 11.00
N LEU A 18 34.06 -41.42 11.53
CA LEU A 18 34.45 -40.07 11.98
C LEU A 18 34.54 -39.07 10.81
N LYS A 19 35.16 -39.46 9.70
CA LYS A 19 35.20 -38.63 8.48
C LYS A 19 33.80 -38.38 7.92
N GLY A 20 32.94 -39.42 7.88
CA GLY A 20 31.56 -39.29 7.45
C GLY A 20 30.74 -38.30 8.30
N GLY A 21 30.88 -38.35 9.62
CA GLY A 21 30.24 -37.40 10.53
C GLY A 21 30.71 -35.95 10.32
N MET A 22 32.01 -35.75 10.06
CA MET A 22 32.58 -34.42 9.78
C MET A 22 32.07 -33.83 8.46
N TYR A 23 31.99 -34.64 7.40
CA TYR A 23 31.43 -34.18 6.13
C TYR A 23 29.94 -33.88 6.23
N LEU A 24 29.20 -34.61 7.06
CA LEU A 24 27.77 -34.39 7.27
C LEU A 24 27.50 -33.09 8.03
N THR A 25 28.31 -32.77 9.06
CA THR A 25 28.18 -31.48 9.77
C THR A 25 28.59 -30.30 8.90
N TRP A 26 29.65 -30.42 8.10
CA TRP A 26 30.01 -29.40 7.11
C TRP A 26 28.93 -29.19 6.05
N GLY A 27 28.39 -30.28 5.50
CA GLY A 27 27.31 -30.23 4.53
C GLY A 27 26.04 -29.59 5.10
N ALA A 28 25.68 -29.93 6.34
CA ALA A 28 24.53 -29.33 7.02
C ALA A 28 24.74 -27.84 7.29
N SER A 29 25.91 -27.44 7.81
CA SER A 29 26.24 -26.02 8.05
C SER A 29 26.22 -25.19 6.78
N LEU A 30 26.72 -25.74 5.66
CA LEU A 30 26.65 -25.10 4.36
C LEU A 30 25.19 -24.95 3.90
N LEU A 31 24.36 -25.98 4.08
CA LEU A 31 22.94 -25.94 3.76
C LEU A 31 22.18 -24.89 4.57
N VAL A 32 22.45 -24.78 5.88
CA VAL A 32 21.84 -23.75 6.73
C VAL A 32 22.31 -22.35 6.33
N LEU A 33 23.60 -22.19 6.03
CA LEU A 33 24.13 -20.90 5.54
C LEU A 33 23.49 -20.49 4.22
N VAL A 34 23.39 -21.39 3.25
CA VAL A 34 22.75 -21.14 1.95
C VAL A 34 21.26 -20.82 2.14
N THR A 35 20.52 -21.64 2.89
CA THR A 35 19.08 -21.41 3.14
C THR A 35 18.81 -20.12 3.91
N THR A 36 19.70 -19.72 4.83
CA THR A 36 19.61 -18.46 5.57
C THR A 36 19.86 -17.27 4.64
N ILE A 37 20.90 -17.32 3.80
CA ILE A 37 21.21 -16.24 2.85
C ILE A 37 20.08 -16.09 1.83
N THR A 38 19.59 -17.19 1.25
CA THR A 38 18.48 -17.14 0.28
C THR A 38 17.18 -16.69 0.94
N GLY A 39 16.92 -17.12 2.18
CA GLY A 39 15.78 -16.68 2.98
C GLY A 39 15.79 -15.18 3.22
N ILE A 40 16.92 -14.64 3.71
CA ILE A 40 17.12 -13.21 3.97
C ILE A 40 17.01 -12.40 2.67
N GLN A 41 17.56 -12.88 1.55
CA GLN A 41 17.45 -12.19 0.25
C GLN A 41 16.01 -12.17 -0.26
N SER A 42 15.28 -13.29 -0.18
CA SER A 42 13.86 -13.34 -0.57
C SER A 42 12.98 -12.41 0.27
N GLN A 43 13.29 -12.29 1.57
CA GLN A 43 12.60 -11.37 2.48
C GLN A 43 12.95 -9.90 2.19
N ARG A 44 14.22 -9.60 1.86
CA ARG A 44 14.63 -8.24 1.46
C ARG A 44 13.94 -7.79 0.17
N HIS A 45 13.80 -8.66 -0.82
CA HIS A 45 13.06 -8.34 -2.05
C HIS A 45 11.57 -8.13 -1.79
N ALA A 46 10.94 -8.94 -0.94
CA ALA A 46 9.54 -8.74 -0.53
C ALA A 46 9.31 -7.37 0.15
N ILE A 47 10.21 -6.99 1.06
CA ILE A 47 10.13 -5.71 1.78
C ILE A 47 10.43 -4.53 0.85
N GLN A 48 11.32 -4.71 -0.13
CA GLN A 48 11.62 -3.67 -1.13
C GLN A 48 10.44 -3.40 -2.06
N THR A 49 9.80 -4.43 -2.63
CA THR A 49 8.71 -4.24 -3.59
C THR A 49 7.43 -3.72 -2.93
N VAL A 50 7.06 -4.24 -1.74
CA VAL A 50 5.86 -3.79 -1.01
C VAL A 50 6.05 -2.42 -0.37
N GLY A 51 7.26 -2.11 0.09
CA GLY A 51 7.55 -0.91 0.88
C GLY A 51 8.09 0.29 0.12
N LYS A 52 8.58 0.13 -1.11
CA LYS A 52 9.22 1.21 -1.88
C LYS A 52 8.41 1.70 -3.07
N ASP A 53 7.64 0.82 -3.72
CA ASP A 53 7.04 1.15 -5.03
C ASP A 53 5.51 1.27 -4.98
N SER A 54 4.79 0.33 -4.34
CA SER A 54 3.31 0.31 -4.44
C SER A 54 2.59 1.38 -3.62
N ALA A 55 3.00 1.60 -2.36
CA ALA A 55 2.34 2.59 -1.49
C ALA A 55 2.47 4.03 -2.03
N PRO A 56 3.66 4.51 -2.49
CA PRO A 56 3.77 5.81 -3.12
C PRO A 56 2.92 5.99 -4.38
N SER A 57 2.78 4.95 -5.21
CA SER A 57 1.96 4.99 -6.43
C SER A 57 0.47 5.09 -6.11
N ILE A 58 -0.02 4.34 -5.13
CA ILE A 58 -1.42 4.45 -4.64
C ILE A 58 -1.69 5.86 -4.10
N ILE A 59 -0.82 6.38 -3.24
CA ILE A 59 -0.96 7.74 -2.71
C ILE A 59 -0.89 8.80 -3.82
N SER A 60 -0.06 8.58 -4.85
CA SER A 60 0.04 9.49 -6.00
C SER A 60 -1.25 9.52 -6.80
N ALA A 61 -1.87 8.37 -7.07
CA ALA A 61 -3.18 8.30 -7.73
C ALA A 61 -4.27 9.03 -6.91
N GLN A 62 -4.29 8.85 -5.58
CA GLN A 62 -5.20 9.59 -4.71
C GLN A 62 -4.95 11.11 -4.69
N ARG A 63 -3.69 11.54 -4.80
CA ARG A 63 -3.33 12.97 -4.97
C ARG A 63 -3.75 13.53 -6.33
N ILE A 64 -3.75 12.72 -7.38
CA ILE A 64 -4.30 13.12 -8.68
C ILE A 64 -5.81 13.36 -8.53
N LYS A 65 -6.53 12.38 -7.96
CA LYS A 65 -7.97 12.48 -7.72
C LYS A 65 -8.35 13.67 -6.83
N ASP A 66 -7.65 13.87 -5.71
CA ASP A 66 -7.94 14.99 -4.80
C ASP A 66 -7.67 16.35 -5.45
N SER A 67 -6.65 16.45 -6.30
CA SER A 67 -6.28 17.70 -6.96
C SER A 67 -7.21 18.00 -8.15
N LEU A 68 -7.72 16.98 -8.83
CA LEU A 68 -8.79 17.10 -9.84
C LEU A 68 -10.07 17.65 -9.23
N ALA A 69 -10.55 17.04 -8.13
CA ALA A 69 -11.77 17.49 -7.46
C ALA A 69 -11.63 18.92 -6.90
N ASP A 70 -10.49 19.26 -6.29
CA ASP A 70 -10.21 20.62 -5.82
C ASP A 70 -10.20 21.62 -6.98
N MET A 71 -9.54 21.27 -8.08
CA MET A 71 -9.46 22.13 -9.26
C MET A 71 -10.84 22.43 -9.86
N ASP A 72 -11.74 21.44 -9.95
CA ASP A 72 -13.11 21.66 -10.44
C ASP A 72 -13.97 22.48 -9.47
N ALA A 73 -13.86 22.22 -8.17
CA ALA A 73 -14.55 23.00 -7.15
C ALA A 73 -14.16 24.49 -7.21
N ASN A 74 -12.87 24.80 -7.41
CA ASN A 74 -12.41 26.17 -7.59
C ASN A 74 -13.02 26.83 -8.85
N VAL A 75 -13.19 26.10 -9.96
CA VAL A 75 -13.86 26.63 -11.16
C VAL A 75 -15.32 26.93 -10.86
N ALA A 76 -16.05 26.01 -10.22
CA ALA A 76 -17.44 26.25 -9.83
C ALA A 76 -17.57 27.50 -8.93
N ASN A 77 -16.72 27.61 -7.92
CA ASN A 77 -16.66 28.75 -7.01
C ASN A 77 -16.35 30.08 -7.74
N GLU A 78 -15.46 30.03 -8.73
CA GLU A 78 -15.09 31.19 -9.55
C GLU A 78 -16.28 31.71 -10.36
N LEU A 79 -17.07 30.81 -10.95
CA LEU A 79 -18.19 31.16 -11.83
C LEU A 79 -19.40 31.71 -11.07
N LEU A 80 -19.44 31.55 -9.73
CA LEU A 80 -20.49 32.11 -8.88
C LEU A 80 -20.31 33.60 -8.58
N VAL A 81 -19.06 34.06 -8.59
CA VAL A 81 -18.71 35.45 -8.27
C VAL A 81 -18.47 36.24 -9.56
N LYS A 82 -18.43 37.57 -9.48
CA LYS A 82 -18.15 38.39 -10.65
C LYS A 82 -16.75 38.06 -11.21
N SER A 83 -16.64 37.94 -12.54
CA SER A 83 -15.35 37.71 -13.20
C SER A 83 -14.27 38.69 -12.71
N GLY A 84 -13.13 38.15 -12.28
CA GLY A 84 -11.98 38.93 -11.79
C GLY A 84 -12.12 39.50 -10.38
N SER A 85 -13.20 39.19 -9.63
CA SER A 85 -13.41 39.76 -8.29
C SER A 85 -12.69 39.02 -7.16
N ASN A 86 -12.13 37.83 -7.42
CA ASN A 86 -11.48 37.00 -6.39
C ASN A 86 -10.19 36.35 -6.92
N GLU A 87 -9.07 37.06 -6.78
CA GLU A 87 -7.74 36.62 -7.22
C GLU A 87 -7.26 35.35 -6.50
N ALA A 88 -7.71 35.12 -5.26
CA ALA A 88 -7.33 33.94 -4.49
C ALA A 88 -7.86 32.64 -5.13
N ILE A 89 -9.07 32.65 -5.71
CA ILE A 89 -9.63 31.48 -6.39
C ILE A 89 -8.82 31.15 -7.65
N LEU A 90 -8.47 32.17 -8.45
CA LEU A 90 -7.64 32.00 -9.64
C LEU A 90 -6.25 31.46 -9.31
N LYS A 91 -5.63 32.01 -8.26
CA LYS A 91 -4.33 31.53 -7.76
C LYS A 91 -4.40 30.07 -7.31
N ASN A 92 -5.42 29.71 -6.51
CA ASN A 92 -5.62 28.34 -6.05
C ASN A 92 -5.82 27.37 -7.23
N TYR A 93 -6.61 27.75 -8.23
CA TYR A 93 -6.80 26.96 -9.45
C TYR A 93 -5.46 26.72 -10.17
N GLU A 94 -4.65 27.76 -10.40
CA GLU A 94 -3.37 27.63 -11.10
C GLU A 94 -2.35 26.79 -10.32
N GLU A 95 -2.27 26.96 -8.99
CA GLU A 95 -1.43 26.11 -8.14
C GLU A 95 -1.84 24.63 -8.23
N ARG A 96 -3.14 24.35 -8.25
CA ARG A 96 -3.66 22.99 -8.39
C ARG A 96 -3.43 22.41 -9.77
N ARG A 97 -3.58 23.20 -10.82
CA ARG A 97 -3.31 22.80 -12.19
C ARG A 97 -1.84 22.41 -12.38
N LEU A 98 -0.91 23.21 -11.87
CA LEU A 98 0.53 22.90 -11.91
C LEU A 98 0.87 21.65 -11.09
N LYS A 99 0.31 21.54 -9.88
CA LYS A 99 0.49 20.36 -9.03
C LYS A 99 -0.02 19.09 -9.71
N LEU A 100 -1.20 19.13 -10.32
CA LEU A 100 -1.79 18.02 -11.04
C LEU A 100 -0.92 17.59 -12.23
N ALA A 101 -0.43 18.54 -13.02
CA ALA A 101 0.49 18.25 -14.12
C ALA A 101 1.76 17.53 -13.63
N ASN A 102 2.38 18.01 -12.55
CA ASN A 102 3.55 17.36 -11.96
C ASN A 102 3.23 15.95 -11.43
N LEU A 103 2.05 15.74 -10.84
CA LEU A 103 1.64 14.42 -10.38
C LEU A 103 1.43 13.43 -11.52
N ILE A 104 0.83 13.87 -12.63
CA ILE A 104 0.63 13.02 -13.83
C ILE A 104 1.98 12.66 -14.46
N ILE A 105 2.91 13.62 -14.56
CA ILE A 105 4.27 13.37 -15.07
C ILE A 105 5.00 12.39 -14.15
N ALA A 106 4.97 12.61 -12.84
CA ALA A 106 5.59 11.70 -11.88
C ALA A 106 4.99 10.28 -11.96
N ALA A 107 3.68 10.14 -12.17
CA ALA A 107 3.05 8.84 -12.41
C ALA A 107 3.55 8.20 -13.72
N ALA A 108 3.71 8.99 -14.79
CA ALA A 108 4.22 8.52 -16.07
C ALA A 108 5.70 8.07 -16.01
N GLU A 109 6.52 8.77 -15.24
CA GLU A 109 7.93 8.43 -15.01
C GLU A 109 8.13 7.14 -14.22
N ASN A 110 7.12 6.74 -13.42
CA ASN A 110 7.18 5.59 -12.51
C ASN A 110 6.25 4.43 -12.92
N ILE A 111 5.92 4.33 -14.22
CA ILE A 111 5.13 3.19 -14.74
C ILE A 111 5.92 1.89 -14.52
N THR A 112 5.33 0.99 -13.73
CA THR A 112 5.91 -0.29 -13.30
C THR A 112 5.10 -1.48 -13.83
N TYR A 113 3.79 -1.32 -14.00
CA TYR A 113 2.84 -2.41 -14.32
C TYR A 113 2.30 -2.32 -15.75
N GLY A 114 3.02 -1.64 -16.64
CA GLY A 114 2.74 -1.58 -18.07
C GLY A 114 1.43 -0.87 -18.41
N ASP A 115 0.61 -1.47 -19.26
CA ASP A 115 -0.59 -0.82 -19.82
C ASP A 115 -1.68 -0.52 -18.78
N ALA A 116 -1.69 -1.23 -17.66
CA ALA A 116 -2.66 -1.00 -16.58
C ALA A 116 -2.51 0.39 -15.95
N GLU A 117 -1.29 0.92 -15.86
CA GLU A 117 -1.02 2.30 -15.42
C GLU A 117 -0.95 3.28 -16.59
N ARG A 118 -0.34 2.86 -17.71
CA ARG A 118 -0.12 3.72 -18.88
C ARG A 118 -1.42 4.25 -19.46
N LYS A 119 -2.46 3.41 -19.61
CA LYS A 119 -3.73 3.82 -20.22
C LYS A 119 -4.46 4.90 -19.40
N PRO A 120 -4.70 4.72 -18.08
CA PRO A 120 -5.28 5.78 -17.26
C PRO A 120 -4.48 7.08 -17.27
N ILE A 121 -3.14 7.02 -17.29
CA ILE A 121 -2.28 8.22 -17.35
C ILE A 121 -2.45 8.97 -18.68
N ILE A 122 -2.54 8.25 -19.81
CA ILE A 122 -2.83 8.85 -21.11
C ILE A 122 -4.21 9.51 -21.12
N GLU A 123 -5.22 8.83 -20.57
CA GLU A 123 -6.58 9.37 -20.47
C GLU A 123 -6.64 10.63 -19.61
N LEU A 124 -5.95 10.63 -18.45
CA LEU A 124 -5.80 11.81 -17.60
C LEU A 124 -5.20 12.98 -18.36
N GLN A 125 -4.09 12.77 -19.08
CA GLN A 125 -3.42 13.84 -19.82
C GLN A 125 -4.29 14.39 -20.96
N LEU A 126 -4.92 13.53 -21.75
CA LEU A 126 -5.75 13.95 -22.89
C LEU A 126 -7.01 14.68 -22.44
N ASN A 127 -7.69 14.15 -21.43
CA ASN A 127 -8.96 14.71 -20.98
C ASN A 127 -8.74 15.95 -20.09
N LEU A 128 -7.57 16.12 -19.47
CA LEU A 128 -7.21 17.35 -18.75
C LEU A 128 -7.13 18.53 -19.72
N GLY A 129 -6.53 18.33 -20.90
CA GLY A 129 -6.49 19.36 -21.95
C GLY A 129 -7.90 19.77 -22.40
N LYS A 130 -8.77 18.81 -22.67
CA LYS A 130 -10.17 19.06 -23.06
C LYS A 130 -10.96 19.77 -21.95
N TYR A 131 -10.78 19.33 -20.70
CA TYR A 131 -11.39 19.98 -19.54
C TYR A 131 -10.99 21.44 -19.45
N MET A 132 -9.68 21.73 -19.51
CA MET A 132 -9.15 23.09 -19.45
C MET A 132 -9.70 23.96 -20.58
N GLU A 133 -9.81 23.43 -21.80
CA GLU A 133 -10.43 24.14 -22.94
C GLU A 133 -11.87 24.57 -22.62
N ARG A 134 -12.70 23.65 -22.10
CA ARG A 134 -14.10 23.94 -21.74
C ARG A 134 -14.22 24.92 -20.58
N VAL A 135 -13.33 24.82 -19.59
CA VAL A 135 -13.24 25.81 -18.50
C VAL A 135 -12.93 27.21 -19.05
N GLN A 136 -11.96 27.33 -19.95
CA GLN A 136 -11.62 28.64 -20.53
C GLN A 136 -12.73 29.21 -21.41
N LYS A 137 -13.49 28.34 -22.09
CA LYS A 137 -14.71 28.74 -22.82
C LYS A 137 -15.77 29.28 -21.84
N ALA A 138 -16.00 28.60 -20.72
CA ALA A 138 -16.93 29.06 -19.67
C ALA A 138 -16.50 30.42 -19.08
N ARG A 139 -15.21 30.59 -18.75
CA ARG A 139 -14.64 31.86 -18.26
C ARG A 139 -14.80 32.99 -19.26
N SER A 140 -14.62 32.71 -20.55
CA SER A 140 -14.77 33.71 -21.62
C SER A 140 -16.20 34.22 -21.72
N PHE A 141 -17.20 33.32 -21.69
CA PHE A 141 -18.61 33.73 -21.62
C PHE A 141 -18.97 34.42 -20.31
N HIS A 142 -18.34 34.01 -19.21
CA HIS A 142 -18.58 34.60 -17.89
C HIS A 142 -18.08 36.05 -17.84
N ALA A 143 -16.92 36.32 -18.44
CA ALA A 143 -16.40 37.68 -18.59
C ALA A 143 -17.31 38.58 -19.46
N LEU A 144 -18.04 37.99 -20.41
CA LEU A 144 -19.05 38.68 -21.24
C LEU A 144 -20.42 38.80 -20.56
N GLY A 145 -20.61 38.23 -19.36
CA GLY A 145 -21.89 38.23 -18.63
C GLY A 145 -22.95 37.27 -19.21
N ASN A 146 -22.58 36.37 -20.13
CA ASN A 146 -23.51 35.43 -20.75
C ASN A 146 -23.67 34.16 -19.89
N LYS A 147 -24.57 34.23 -18.90
CA LYS A 147 -24.81 33.15 -17.93
C LYS A 147 -25.17 31.81 -18.57
N GLY A 148 -25.99 31.82 -19.63
CA GLY A 148 -26.45 30.59 -20.30
C GLY A 148 -25.31 29.83 -20.96
N GLU A 149 -24.49 30.54 -21.74
CA GLU A 149 -23.31 29.95 -22.40
C GLU A 149 -22.21 29.58 -21.41
N THR A 150 -22.03 30.35 -20.33
CA THR A 150 -21.14 29.98 -19.22
C THR A 150 -21.54 28.65 -18.62
N LEU A 151 -22.82 28.48 -18.28
CA LEU A 151 -23.33 27.25 -17.69
C LEU A 151 -23.21 26.07 -18.67
N ALA A 152 -23.55 26.27 -19.95
CA ALA A 152 -23.43 25.23 -20.97
C ALA A 152 -21.97 24.74 -21.12
N ALA A 153 -21.01 25.66 -21.24
CA ALA A 153 -19.59 25.32 -21.35
C ALA A 153 -19.05 24.68 -20.06
N TYR A 154 -19.48 25.15 -18.88
CA TYR A 154 -19.06 24.54 -17.62
C TYR A 154 -19.65 23.14 -17.43
N ARG A 155 -20.89 22.87 -17.83
CA ARG A 155 -21.46 21.51 -17.83
C ARG A 155 -20.66 20.54 -18.69
N GLU A 156 -20.16 20.99 -19.84
CA GLU A 156 -19.26 20.17 -20.67
C GLU A 156 -17.96 19.86 -19.93
N ALA A 157 -17.37 20.85 -19.24
CA ALA A 157 -16.18 20.64 -18.40
C ALA A 157 -16.46 19.67 -17.24
N ALA A 158 -17.53 19.89 -16.48
CA ALA A 158 -17.96 19.03 -15.38
C ALA A 158 -18.19 17.59 -15.83
N ASN A 159 -18.79 17.38 -17.00
CA ASN A 159 -18.97 16.05 -17.58
C ASN A 159 -17.63 15.36 -17.89
N ILE A 160 -16.63 16.09 -18.41
CA ILE A 160 -15.28 15.54 -18.60
C ILE A 160 -14.64 15.20 -17.25
N MET A 161 -14.80 16.06 -16.24
CA MET A 161 -14.29 15.80 -14.90
C MET A 161 -14.89 14.51 -14.32
N ASP A 162 -16.21 14.41 -14.31
CA ASP A 162 -16.95 13.36 -13.62
C ASP A 162 -16.92 12.02 -14.37
N ARG A 163 -16.91 12.04 -15.70
CA ARG A 163 -16.98 10.81 -16.53
C ARG A 163 -15.66 10.33 -17.10
N GLN A 164 -14.61 11.15 -17.07
CA GLN A 164 -13.33 10.80 -17.69
C GLN A 164 -12.15 10.97 -16.74
N LEU A 165 -11.99 12.15 -16.12
CA LEU A 165 -10.82 12.43 -15.29
C LEU A 165 -10.83 11.70 -13.95
N ILE A 166 -11.94 11.78 -13.21
CA ILE A 166 -12.06 11.10 -11.91
C ILE A 166 -12.01 9.57 -12.08
N PRO A 167 -12.75 8.95 -13.04
CA PRO A 167 -12.64 7.52 -13.30
C PRO A 167 -11.23 7.08 -13.71
N ALA A 168 -10.52 7.83 -14.55
CA ALA A 168 -9.15 7.49 -14.92
C ALA A 168 -8.19 7.54 -13.70
N ALA A 169 -8.39 8.49 -12.77
CA ALA A 169 -7.62 8.49 -11.52
C ALA A 169 -7.95 7.26 -10.64
N ASP A 170 -9.21 6.82 -10.62
CA ASP A 170 -9.65 5.60 -9.92
C ASP A 170 -9.09 4.33 -10.56
N ASP A 171 -9.04 4.26 -11.90
CA ASP A 171 -8.45 3.14 -12.63
C ASP A 171 -6.94 3.04 -12.39
N LEU A 172 -6.23 4.18 -12.35
CA LEU A 172 -4.82 4.21 -11.97
C LEU A 172 -4.62 3.71 -10.53
N ASN A 173 -5.46 4.15 -9.60
CA ASN A 173 -5.44 3.67 -8.22
C ASN A 173 -5.70 2.16 -8.13
N LYS A 174 -6.70 1.66 -8.88
CA LYS A 174 -7.06 0.25 -8.94
C LYS A 174 -5.92 -0.60 -9.52
N ALA A 175 -5.27 -0.15 -10.59
CA ALA A 175 -4.10 -0.82 -11.16
C ALA A 175 -2.97 -0.97 -10.13
N ASN A 176 -2.74 0.07 -9.32
CA ASN A 176 -1.72 0.04 -8.27
C ASN A 176 -2.08 -0.91 -7.11
N ILE A 177 -3.35 -0.95 -6.70
CA ILE A 177 -3.83 -1.86 -5.64
C ILE A 177 -3.82 -3.32 -6.12
N GLU A 178 -4.37 -3.61 -7.31
CA GLU A 178 -4.40 -4.98 -7.84
C GLU A 178 -2.98 -5.54 -8.05
N SER A 179 -2.04 -4.69 -8.44
CA SER A 179 -0.65 -5.08 -8.59
C SER A 179 0.01 -5.38 -7.24
N LEU A 180 -0.29 -4.58 -6.20
CA LEU A 180 0.12 -4.86 -4.83
C LEU A 180 -0.42 -6.21 -4.33
N ASP A 181 -1.70 -6.50 -4.57
CA ASP A 181 -2.33 -7.76 -4.15
C ASP A 181 -1.73 -8.98 -4.87
N ARG A 182 -1.42 -8.85 -6.17
CA ARG A 182 -0.75 -9.92 -6.95
C ARG A 182 0.66 -10.17 -6.43
N THR A 183 1.44 -9.12 -6.19
CA THR A 183 2.78 -9.26 -5.60
C THR A 183 2.70 -9.90 -4.23
N TYR A 184 1.76 -9.47 -3.37
CA TYR A 184 1.57 -10.04 -2.04
C TYR A 184 1.20 -11.54 -2.09
N SER A 185 0.26 -11.91 -2.95
CA SER A 185 -0.21 -13.29 -3.12
C SER A 185 0.88 -14.24 -3.65
N GLN A 186 1.66 -13.79 -4.64
CA GLN A 186 2.80 -14.56 -5.16
C GLN A 186 3.94 -14.70 -4.13
N GLN A 187 4.16 -13.67 -3.32
CA GLN A 187 5.18 -13.68 -2.28
C GLN A 187 4.78 -14.53 -1.07
N GLN A 188 3.48 -14.62 -0.72
CA GLN A 188 3.00 -15.45 0.38
C GLN A 188 3.19 -16.95 0.09
N LEU A 189 2.98 -17.37 -1.16
CA LEU A 189 3.27 -18.74 -1.61
C LEU A 189 4.78 -19.05 -1.55
N SER A 190 5.62 -18.10 -1.98
CA SER A 190 7.08 -18.26 -1.98
C SER A 190 7.68 -18.18 -0.56
N GLY A 191 7.14 -17.32 0.30
CA GLY A 191 7.57 -17.12 1.68
C GLY A 191 7.25 -18.32 2.57
N THR A 192 6.11 -18.99 2.34
CA THR A 192 5.75 -20.22 3.06
C THR A 192 6.69 -21.38 2.69
N ALA A 193 7.06 -21.48 1.40
CA ALA A 193 8.04 -22.47 0.94
C ALA A 193 9.45 -22.20 1.49
N SER A 194 9.90 -20.94 1.51
CA SER A 194 11.17 -20.55 2.13
C SER A 194 11.18 -20.78 3.64
N PHE A 195 10.07 -20.47 4.33
CA PHE A 195 9.91 -20.70 5.76
C PHE A 195 9.95 -22.20 6.10
N LEU A 196 9.20 -23.03 5.38
CA LEU A 196 9.26 -24.49 5.50
C LEU A 196 10.67 -25.02 5.22
N SER A 197 11.37 -24.48 4.23
CA SER A 197 12.74 -24.90 3.89
C SER A 197 13.74 -24.58 4.99
N ILE A 198 13.65 -23.39 5.61
CA ILE A 198 14.50 -22.99 6.75
C ILE A 198 14.18 -23.83 8.00
N LEU A 199 12.90 -24.09 8.26
CA LEU A 199 12.47 -24.85 9.43
C LEU A 199 12.87 -26.34 9.28
N VAL A 200 12.70 -26.91 8.09
CA VAL A 200 13.13 -28.29 7.77
C VAL A 200 14.65 -28.40 7.77
N SER A 201 15.40 -27.44 7.22
CA SER A 201 16.87 -27.48 7.23
C SER A 201 17.44 -27.32 8.66
N GLY A 202 16.85 -26.44 9.47
CA GLY A 202 17.18 -26.27 10.88
C GLY A 202 16.89 -27.52 11.72
N LEU A 203 15.73 -28.16 11.51
CA LEU A 203 15.37 -29.42 12.17
C LEU A 203 16.27 -30.59 11.76
N LEU A 204 16.62 -30.68 10.47
CA LEU A 204 17.55 -31.70 9.97
C LEU A 204 18.96 -31.53 10.57
N LEU A 205 19.45 -30.30 10.65
CA LEU A 205 20.78 -30.01 11.20
C LEU A 205 20.84 -30.30 12.70
N THR A 206 19.84 -29.85 13.46
CA THR A 206 19.74 -30.13 14.91
C THR A 206 19.57 -31.62 15.18
N SER A 207 18.71 -32.31 14.45
CA SER A 207 18.52 -33.77 14.58
C SER A 207 19.78 -34.56 14.25
N GLY A 208 20.56 -34.12 13.24
CA GLY A 208 21.83 -34.73 12.86
C GLY A 208 22.91 -34.57 13.94
N LEU A 209 23.02 -33.38 14.53
CA LEU A 209 23.96 -33.11 15.64
C LEU A 209 23.62 -33.90 16.91
N VAL A 210 22.34 -33.96 17.26
CA VAL A 210 21.86 -34.73 18.43
C VAL A 210 22.07 -36.24 18.20
N SER A 211 21.79 -36.76 17.01
CA SER A 211 22.02 -38.17 16.69
C SER A 211 23.50 -38.54 16.75
N LEU A 212 24.39 -37.67 16.29
CA LEU A 212 25.83 -37.87 16.37
C LEU A 212 26.33 -37.82 17.82
N GLN A 213 25.78 -36.92 18.65
CA GLN A 213 26.03 -36.84 20.09
C GLN A 213 25.62 -38.12 20.82
N ILE A 214 24.40 -38.61 20.55
CA ILE A 214 23.85 -39.83 21.15
C ILE A 214 24.68 -41.05 20.71
N PHE A 215 25.03 -41.15 19.43
CA PHE A 215 25.84 -42.26 18.91
C PHE A 215 27.24 -42.32 19.54
N LEU A 216 27.92 -41.18 19.66
CA LEU A 216 29.22 -41.09 20.31
C LEU A 216 29.13 -41.36 21.82
N SER A 217 28.08 -40.88 22.48
CA SER A 217 27.85 -41.10 23.91
C SER A 217 27.59 -42.57 24.23
N ILE A 218 26.72 -43.24 23.47
CA ILE A 218 26.36 -44.65 23.66
C ILE A 218 27.52 -45.57 23.27
N ARG A 219 28.23 -45.30 22.16
CA ARG A 219 29.25 -46.21 21.62
C ARG A 219 30.64 -46.03 22.25
N MET A 220 31.03 -44.80 22.62
CA MET A 220 32.38 -44.52 23.17
C MET A 220 32.43 -44.30 24.68
N ARG A 221 31.30 -44.33 25.41
CA ARG A 221 31.25 -44.14 26.88
C ARG A 221 32.07 -42.93 27.38
N ARG A 222 32.19 -41.87 26.56
CA ARG A 222 32.93 -40.65 26.92
C ARG A 222 31.95 -39.54 27.24
N THR A 223 32.01 -39.07 28.48
CA THR A 223 31.17 -38.02 29.04
C THR A 223 31.61 -36.66 28.50
N LEU A 224 30.81 -36.12 27.58
CA LEU A 224 30.74 -34.70 27.18
C LEU A 224 32.02 -34.11 26.58
N ASN A 225 32.06 -34.07 25.24
CA ASN A 225 33.08 -33.39 24.48
C ASN A 225 32.75 -31.88 24.41
N ILE A 226 33.44 -31.06 25.22
CA ILE A 226 33.31 -29.59 25.32
C ILE A 226 33.17 -28.86 23.96
N PRO A 227 33.98 -29.16 22.91
CA PRO A 227 33.83 -28.47 21.62
C PRO A 227 32.50 -28.74 20.93
N LEU A 228 31.88 -29.90 21.18
CA LEU A 228 30.58 -30.26 20.60
C LEU A 228 29.45 -29.49 21.30
N LEU A 229 29.59 -29.24 22.60
CA LEU A 229 28.66 -28.43 23.40
C LEU A 229 28.71 -26.96 22.96
N ALA A 230 29.91 -26.43 22.71
CA ALA A 230 30.09 -25.09 22.14
C ALA A 230 29.46 -24.95 20.74
N ALA A 231 29.63 -25.94 19.87
CA ALA A 231 29.00 -25.93 18.54
C ALA A 231 27.46 -25.95 18.62
N THR A 232 26.90 -26.69 19.58
CA THR A 232 25.44 -26.76 19.80
C THR A 232 24.91 -25.42 20.31
N LEU A 233 25.63 -24.78 21.23
CA LEU A 233 25.29 -23.46 21.76
C LEU A 233 25.29 -22.39 20.67
N ILE A 234 26.30 -22.39 19.80
CA ILE A 234 26.39 -21.47 18.65
C ILE A 234 25.21 -21.68 17.70
N ALA A 235 24.87 -22.94 17.39
CA ALA A 235 23.74 -23.26 16.52
C ALA A 235 22.41 -22.79 17.11
N VAL A 236 22.17 -23.03 18.40
CA VAL A 236 20.94 -22.58 19.10
C VAL A 236 20.87 -21.06 19.14
N SER A 237 21.97 -20.38 19.47
CA SER A 237 22.04 -18.91 19.48
C SER A 237 21.79 -18.31 18.10
N PHE A 238 22.33 -18.92 17.04
CA PHE A 238 22.07 -18.49 15.67
C PHE A 238 20.60 -18.71 15.27
N LEU A 239 19.98 -19.82 15.69
CA LEU A 239 18.57 -20.11 15.47
C LEU A 239 17.67 -19.09 16.18
N LEU A 240 17.95 -18.81 17.46
CA LEU A 240 17.24 -17.81 18.25
C LEU A 240 17.41 -16.39 17.68
N TYR A 241 18.62 -16.05 17.22
CA TYR A 241 18.87 -14.77 16.55
C TYR A 241 18.10 -14.67 15.24
N THR A 242 18.09 -15.73 14.43
CA THR A 242 17.33 -15.76 13.16
C THR A 242 15.83 -15.62 13.40
N ILE A 243 15.28 -16.33 14.39
CA ILE A 243 13.88 -16.20 14.80
C ILE A 243 13.59 -14.77 15.29
N SER A 244 14.44 -14.22 16.15
CA SER A 244 14.26 -12.87 16.71
C SER A 244 14.39 -11.77 15.66
N ALA A 245 15.33 -11.90 14.73
CA ALA A 245 15.49 -10.99 13.59
C ALA A 245 14.29 -11.07 12.64
N LEU A 246 13.73 -12.28 12.44
CA LEU A 246 12.54 -12.48 11.63
C LEU A 246 11.30 -11.83 12.25
N ILE A 247 11.12 -12.00 13.57
CA ILE A 247 10.04 -11.36 14.34
C ILE A 247 10.21 -9.83 14.37
N SER A 248 11.42 -9.34 14.63
CA SER A 248 11.71 -7.90 14.70
C SER A 248 11.58 -7.21 13.34
N SER A 249 11.96 -7.89 12.25
CA SER A 249 11.83 -7.38 10.88
C SER A 249 10.37 -7.33 10.41
N THR A 250 9.45 -8.03 11.06
CA THR A 250 8.04 -8.11 10.66
C THR A 250 7.09 -7.31 11.56
N GLY A 251 7.41 -7.12 12.84
CA GLY A 251 6.51 -6.46 13.80
C GLY A 251 6.51 -4.93 13.70
N ASN A 252 7.64 -4.27 13.91
CA ASN A 252 7.64 -2.82 14.19
C ASN A 252 7.63 -1.92 12.94
N LEU A 253 8.23 -2.38 11.83
CA LEU A 253 8.25 -1.60 10.59
C LEU A 253 6.95 -1.72 9.78
N ARG A 254 6.23 -2.84 9.93
CA ARG A 254 4.99 -3.11 9.20
C ARG A 254 3.83 -2.32 9.80
N ILE A 255 3.62 -2.43 11.12
CA ILE A 255 2.50 -1.77 11.82
C ILE A 255 2.56 -0.24 11.60
N ALA A 256 3.69 0.40 11.86
CA ALA A 256 3.81 1.86 11.72
C ALA A 256 3.66 2.37 10.27
N LYS A 257 4.11 1.61 9.27
CA LYS A 257 3.98 2.00 7.85
C LYS A 257 2.59 1.71 7.29
N GLU A 258 1.99 0.61 7.69
CA GLU A 258 0.65 0.19 7.26
C GLU A 258 -0.42 1.11 7.85
N ASP A 259 -0.29 1.50 9.12
CA ASP A 259 -1.18 2.47 9.78
C ASP A 259 -1.05 3.87 9.15
N ALA A 260 0.19 4.34 8.91
CA ALA A 260 0.43 5.62 8.27
C ALA A 260 -0.08 5.66 6.82
N PHE A 261 0.09 4.57 6.06
CA PHE A 261 -0.42 4.45 4.70
C PHE A 261 -1.95 4.48 4.68
N THR A 262 -2.61 3.68 5.53
CA THR A 262 -4.08 3.61 5.62
C THR A 262 -4.67 4.97 5.99
N SER A 263 -4.05 5.66 6.96
CA SER A 263 -4.47 7.00 7.39
C SER A 263 -4.34 8.03 6.27
N ILE A 264 -3.20 8.05 5.55
CA ILE A 264 -2.99 9.00 4.45
C ILE A 264 -3.93 8.68 3.28
N TYR A 265 -4.15 7.40 2.97
CA TYR A 265 -5.06 6.97 1.92
C TYR A 265 -6.49 7.46 2.20
N ALA A 266 -7.00 7.17 3.40
CA ALA A 266 -8.33 7.60 3.82
C ALA A 266 -8.47 9.13 3.86
N LEU A 267 -7.43 9.84 4.33
CA LEU A 267 -7.40 11.31 4.32
C LEU A 267 -7.50 11.86 2.89
N ARG A 268 -6.75 11.29 1.94
CA ARG A 268 -6.76 11.76 0.54
C ARG A 268 -8.10 11.49 -0.13
N GLN A 269 -8.67 10.31 0.08
CA GLN A 269 -9.99 9.97 -0.42
C GLN A 269 -11.07 10.90 0.16
N SER A 270 -10.99 11.17 1.46
CA SER A 270 -11.89 12.11 2.14
C SER A 270 -11.75 13.53 1.59
N ARG A 271 -10.53 14.00 1.32
CA ARG A 271 -10.30 15.29 0.68
C ARG A 271 -10.95 15.35 -0.71
N ALA A 272 -10.76 14.32 -1.54
CA ALA A 272 -11.37 14.28 -2.87
C ALA A 272 -12.90 14.37 -2.80
N ILE A 273 -13.52 13.64 -1.88
CA ILE A 273 -14.98 13.66 -1.67
C ILE A 273 -15.43 15.03 -1.14
N ALA A 274 -14.71 15.62 -0.19
CA ALA A 274 -15.02 16.95 0.34
C ALA A 274 -14.95 18.03 -0.73
N TYR A 275 -13.93 18.02 -1.59
CA TYR A 275 -13.85 18.95 -2.71
C TYR A 275 -14.96 18.71 -3.73
N SER A 276 -15.28 17.45 -4.03
CA SER A 276 -16.38 17.14 -4.94
C SER A 276 -17.73 17.57 -4.38
N ALA A 277 -17.95 17.47 -3.07
CA ALA A 277 -19.13 18.02 -2.41
C ALA A 277 -19.16 19.55 -2.48
N ASN A 278 -18.04 20.24 -2.23
CA ASN A 278 -17.98 21.70 -2.43
C ASN A 278 -18.27 22.11 -3.89
N GLY A 279 -17.81 21.34 -4.86
CA GLY A 279 -18.17 21.53 -6.26
C GLY A 279 -19.66 21.38 -6.51
N ASP A 280 -20.31 20.39 -5.90
CA ASP A 280 -21.77 20.20 -6.00
C ASP A 280 -22.57 21.34 -5.36
N GLU A 281 -22.15 21.85 -4.20
CA GLU A 281 -22.76 23.02 -3.57
C GLU A 281 -22.72 24.23 -4.52
N SER A 282 -21.60 24.44 -5.18
CA SER A 282 -21.47 25.55 -6.13
C SER A 282 -22.24 25.31 -7.42
N ARG A 283 -22.29 24.06 -7.91
CA ARG A 283 -23.12 23.67 -9.05
C ARG A 283 -24.61 23.83 -8.75
N TYR A 284 -25.07 23.56 -7.53
CA TYR A 284 -26.45 23.82 -7.10
C TYR A 284 -26.83 25.29 -7.29
N LEU A 285 -25.92 26.21 -6.97
CA LEU A 285 -26.14 27.65 -7.14
C LEU A 285 -25.99 28.13 -8.60
N LEU A 286 -25.16 27.46 -9.40
CA LEU A 286 -24.93 27.78 -10.81
C LEU A 286 -26.01 27.23 -11.75
N ASP A 287 -26.56 26.05 -11.42
CA ASP A 287 -27.43 25.25 -12.26
C ASP A 287 -28.78 25.00 -11.58
N GLU A 288 -29.67 25.99 -11.67
CA GLU A 288 -31.03 25.89 -11.11
C GLU A 288 -31.81 24.68 -11.64
N THR A 289 -31.61 24.28 -12.90
CA THR A 289 -32.32 23.13 -13.49
C THR A 289 -31.80 21.78 -13.02
N GLY A 290 -30.54 21.72 -12.56
CA GLY A 290 -29.90 20.53 -12.02
C GLY A 290 -29.84 20.50 -10.49
N ALA A 291 -30.40 21.50 -9.81
CA ALA A 291 -30.26 21.75 -8.37
C ALA A 291 -30.51 20.49 -7.52
N ASP A 292 -31.64 19.81 -7.71
CA ASP A 292 -32.00 18.60 -6.94
C ASP A 292 -30.94 17.48 -7.06
N ASN A 293 -30.32 17.33 -8.24
CA ASN A 293 -29.28 16.33 -8.46
C ASN A 293 -27.97 16.71 -7.74
N HIS A 294 -27.61 17.99 -7.76
CA HIS A 294 -26.44 18.50 -7.07
C HIS A 294 -26.60 18.43 -5.55
N GLU A 295 -27.78 18.78 -5.03
CA GLU A 295 -28.12 18.64 -3.61
C GLU A 295 -28.03 17.17 -3.16
N LYS A 296 -28.64 16.26 -3.91
CA LYS A 296 -28.53 14.82 -3.62
C LYS A 296 -27.08 14.34 -3.62
N SER A 297 -26.31 14.70 -4.64
CA SER A 297 -24.90 14.32 -4.75
C SER A 297 -24.05 14.86 -3.59
N PHE A 298 -24.32 16.10 -3.15
CA PHE A 298 -23.70 16.69 -1.97
C PHE A 298 -23.99 15.87 -0.71
N PHE A 299 -25.25 15.50 -0.46
CA PHE A 299 -25.63 14.69 0.69
C PHE A 299 -25.06 13.26 0.62
N ASP A 300 -25.05 12.64 -0.56
CA ASP A 300 -24.47 11.31 -0.77
C ASP A 300 -22.95 11.31 -0.50
N LYS A 301 -22.23 12.37 -0.89
CA LYS A 301 -20.79 12.52 -0.65
C LYS A 301 -20.47 12.84 0.80
N THR A 302 -21.21 13.75 1.43
CA THR A 302 -21.01 14.10 2.86
C THR A 302 -21.30 12.92 3.77
N ALA A 303 -22.32 12.10 3.46
CA ALA A 303 -22.61 10.87 4.19
C ALA A 303 -21.49 9.80 4.11
N GLN A 304 -20.65 9.83 3.06
CA GLN A 304 -19.49 8.94 2.95
C GLN A 304 -18.31 9.37 3.83
N LEU A 305 -18.17 10.67 4.10
CA LEU A 305 -17.08 11.21 4.91
C LEU A 305 -17.22 10.82 6.38
N VAL A 306 -18.41 11.09 6.94
CA VAL A 306 -18.70 10.90 8.36
C VAL A 306 -20.16 10.54 8.52
N LYS A 307 -20.40 9.41 9.19
CA LYS A 307 -21.71 9.04 9.72
C LYS A 307 -21.59 8.94 11.23
N LEU A 308 -22.13 9.96 11.91
CA LEU A 308 -22.28 9.99 13.35
C LEU A 308 -23.52 9.18 13.75
N SER A 309 -23.43 8.40 14.81
CA SER A 309 -24.60 7.80 15.44
C SER A 309 -25.50 8.89 16.03
N SER A 310 -26.82 8.70 15.94
CA SER A 310 -27.82 9.64 16.43
C SER A 310 -27.55 10.00 17.90
N GLY A 311 -27.26 11.28 18.18
CA GLY A 311 -26.99 11.78 19.53
C GLY A 311 -25.52 11.99 19.91
N GLN A 312 -24.55 11.74 19.02
CA GLN A 312 -23.14 12.08 19.25
C GLN A 312 -22.78 13.43 18.58
N SER A 313 -22.15 14.33 19.34
CA SER A 313 -21.56 15.56 18.78
C SER A 313 -20.13 15.31 18.32
N LEU A 314 -19.69 16.03 17.27
CA LEU A 314 -18.31 15.98 16.78
C LEU A 314 -17.30 16.30 17.89
N SER A 315 -17.63 17.23 18.79
CA SER A 315 -16.80 17.58 19.95
C SER A 315 -16.60 16.40 20.91
N ALA A 316 -17.63 15.59 21.15
CA ALA A 316 -17.55 14.41 22.00
C ALA A 316 -16.70 13.31 21.33
N VAL A 317 -16.80 13.16 20.01
CA VAL A 317 -15.96 12.23 19.23
C VAL A 317 -14.49 12.64 19.29
N VAL A 318 -14.18 13.91 18.97
CA VAL A 318 -12.80 14.44 18.98
C VAL A 318 -12.17 14.34 20.38
N ALA A 319 -12.92 14.61 21.44
CA ALA A 319 -12.41 14.52 22.82
C ALA A 319 -12.06 13.08 23.23
N LYS A 320 -12.86 12.08 22.80
CA LYS A 320 -12.55 10.66 23.03
C LYS A 320 -11.36 10.21 22.19
N PHE A 321 -11.29 10.68 20.97
CA PHE A 321 -10.21 10.38 20.05
C PHE A 321 -8.84 10.87 20.52
N GLN A 322 -8.77 12.09 21.06
CA GLN A 322 -7.54 12.65 21.65
C GLN A 322 -7.02 11.83 22.84
N LYS A 323 -7.88 11.00 23.46
CA LYS A 323 -7.53 10.09 24.55
C LYS A 323 -7.17 8.68 24.06
N GLY A 324 -7.20 8.44 22.74
CA GLY A 324 -6.97 7.12 22.15
C GLY A 324 -8.14 6.14 22.35
N GLU A 325 -9.33 6.66 22.66
CA GLU A 325 -10.53 5.83 22.86
C GLU A 325 -11.31 5.67 21.54
N SER A 326 -11.69 4.43 21.21
CA SER A 326 -12.57 4.14 20.07
C SER A 326 -13.98 4.67 20.34
N VAL A 327 -14.61 5.27 19.33
CA VAL A 327 -15.95 5.86 19.44
C VAL A 327 -16.97 4.95 18.76
N PRO A 328 -17.86 4.27 19.52
CA PRO A 328 -18.86 3.40 18.94
C PRO A 328 -19.82 4.20 18.06
N GLY A 329 -20.02 3.74 16.82
CA GLY A 329 -20.94 4.37 15.86
C GLY A 329 -20.38 5.53 15.06
N PHE A 330 -19.08 5.86 15.20
CA PHE A 330 -18.38 6.73 14.25
C PHE A 330 -17.98 5.87 13.03
N THR A 331 -18.71 6.03 11.93
CA THR A 331 -18.53 5.21 10.72
C THR A 331 -18.32 6.11 9.50
N GLY A 332 -17.80 5.56 8.40
CA GLY A 332 -17.44 6.31 7.19
C GLY A 332 -15.94 6.28 6.92
N LEU A 333 -15.48 6.96 5.87
CA LEU A 333 -14.07 6.89 5.46
C LEU A 333 -13.10 7.37 6.55
N LEU A 334 -13.47 8.40 7.31
CA LEU A 334 -12.67 8.87 8.43
C LEU A 334 -12.83 7.98 9.66
N GLY A 335 -14.02 7.39 9.88
CA GLY A 335 -14.27 6.51 11.03
C GLY A 335 -13.67 5.12 10.92
N ASN A 336 -13.47 4.61 9.70
CA ASN A 336 -12.87 3.31 9.47
C ASN A 336 -11.33 3.35 9.40
N ALA A 337 -10.77 4.55 9.25
CA ALA A 337 -9.32 4.76 9.12
C ALA A 337 -8.62 4.91 10.48
N ILE A 338 -9.38 4.87 11.58
CA ILE A 338 -8.92 5.06 12.95
C ILE A 338 -9.53 3.98 13.83
#